data_AF-A0A0A1U6B9-F1
#
_entry.id   AF-A0A0A1U6B9-F1
#
_cell.length_a   1.000
_cell.length_b   1.000
_cell.length_c   1.000
_cell.angle_alpha   90.00
_cell.angle_beta   90.00
_cell.angle_gamma   90.00
#
_symmetry.space_group_name_H-M   'P 1'
#
loop_
_entity.id
_entity.type
_entity.pdbx_description
1 polymer ?
#
loop_
_entity_poly.entity_id
_entity_poly.type
_entity_poly.pdbx_seq_one_letter_code
_entity_poly.pdbx_strand_id
1 'polypeptide(L)'
;MAVLLFITLVLVNSQECTVKHCRQCGTDNCGSCINDYILKDNTCVFKRDLFCEETFENQCTKCTDGYKMQLSTMTCVKGDELCLDYQVIGSDLQCTSCKPPMSLTNSGECIDCSSTHKGCYLVTDDSCKCTRCKDGYYLNEPQSACIRVPNCLEIDTETQGKCSMCIDGYYVDEKSKNCVQGNLEKCLIYSSANECEFCEENHFWTNGKCVERSHCRVEDGIPDCEYCADGYGIKNNDCVKCPTGCDRCENNATSCEFCLEGYGMVNSVCKKCSDDNCNECDDDTNTCQRCMNGYTLTADNKCKACTKESKCKTCSESTPDVCESCEEGMYFSSEQTCVDCTMAVCSELNNEQCSSCNIMYKCKTVYDGDVSSCIDISHCSNYDENRKQCTECFSEYFLDDNYKCQQCDEKCVNGCAKNKSTCIELKDVRSEDYCLLFDVNHNCKKCDDRAVLKDGICSNEDNCWVKNDDDCCVEYLDNNQTGRDLNNNPHVHIYPMSNCQDPKDGSFSIFVSIFGFIILAI
;
A
#
# COMPACT_ATOMS: atom_id res chain seq x y z
N MET A 1 23.94 80.06 1.30
CA MET A 1 23.54 79.06 2.30
C MET A 1 23.11 77.81 1.56
N ALA A 2 24.00 76.81 1.47
CA ALA A 2 23.71 75.54 0.82
C ALA A 2 23.35 74.52 1.90
N VAL A 3 22.18 73.90 1.77
CA VAL A 3 21.67 72.85 2.65
C VAL A 3 22.27 71.53 2.17
N LEU A 4 23.08 70.88 3.00
CA LEU A 4 23.52 69.50 2.81
C LEU A 4 22.44 68.56 3.34
N LEU A 5 21.83 67.78 2.44
CA LEU A 5 21.00 66.62 2.79
C LEU A 5 21.92 65.42 3.09
N PHE A 6 21.89 64.94 4.33
CA PHE A 6 22.47 63.65 4.71
C PHE A 6 21.50 62.53 4.30
N ILE A 7 21.89 61.70 3.34
CA ILE A 7 21.23 60.43 3.05
C ILE A 7 21.91 59.37 3.94
N THR A 8 21.20 58.88 4.95
CA THR A 8 21.60 57.72 5.74
C THR A 8 21.43 56.46 4.90
N LEU A 9 22.54 55.81 4.54
CA LEU A 9 22.56 54.44 4.02
C LEU A 9 22.09 53.50 5.14
N VAL A 10 20.89 52.93 5.01
CA VAL A 10 20.46 51.79 5.83
C VAL A 10 21.06 50.55 5.17
N LEU A 11 22.13 50.01 5.74
CA LEU A 11 22.62 48.67 5.42
C LEU A 11 21.56 47.68 5.91
N VAL A 12 20.74 47.17 5.01
CA VAL A 12 19.89 46.00 5.28
C VAL A 12 20.85 44.82 5.37
N ASN A 13 21.19 44.43 6.59
CA ASN A 13 21.93 43.22 6.89
C ASN A 13 21.00 42.04 6.54
N SER A 14 21.08 41.50 5.33
CA SER A 14 20.46 40.23 4.98
C SER A 14 21.22 39.14 5.74
N GLN A 15 20.75 38.84 6.95
CA GLN A 15 21.41 37.91 7.85
C GLN A 15 21.27 36.50 7.25
N GLU A 16 22.34 36.01 6.64
CA GLU A 16 22.38 34.67 6.04
C GLU A 16 22.32 33.62 7.15
N CYS A 17 21.21 32.89 7.18
CA CYS A 17 21.00 31.80 8.11
C CYS A 17 21.83 30.58 7.67
N THR A 18 22.88 30.27 8.42
CA THR A 18 23.78 29.15 8.12
C THR A 18 23.33 27.81 8.72
N VAL A 19 22.30 27.82 9.57
CA VAL A 19 21.76 26.61 10.20
C VAL A 19 20.95 25.81 9.17
N LYS A 20 21.46 24.64 8.79
CA LYS A 20 20.80 23.71 7.87
C LYS A 20 19.44 23.26 8.42
N HIS A 21 18.49 23.03 7.53
CA HIS A 21 17.13 22.56 7.86
C HIS A 21 16.36 23.49 8.80
N CYS A 22 16.70 24.78 8.80
CA CYS A 22 16.02 25.79 9.59
C CYS A 22 14.84 26.40 8.82
N ARG A 23 13.66 26.38 9.42
CA ARG A 23 12.44 27.01 8.89
C ARG A 23 12.39 28.50 9.20
N GLN A 24 12.62 28.90 10.45
CA GLN A 24 12.62 30.32 10.86
C GLN A 24 13.93 30.69 11.54
N CYS A 25 14.57 31.77 11.09
CA CYS A 25 15.85 32.20 11.62
C CYS A 25 15.68 33.40 12.56
N GLY A 26 16.29 33.32 13.74
CA GLY A 26 16.53 34.46 14.62
C GLY A 26 17.80 35.21 14.20
N THR A 27 18.31 36.10 15.07
CA THR A 27 19.51 36.89 14.76
C THR A 27 20.76 36.02 14.64
N ASP A 28 20.96 35.00 15.48
CA ASP A 28 22.14 34.11 15.41
C ASP A 28 21.79 32.63 15.63
N ASN A 29 20.51 32.26 15.55
CA ASN A 29 20.03 30.92 15.85
C ASN A 29 18.84 30.51 14.98
N CYS A 30 18.58 29.20 14.94
CA CYS A 30 17.35 28.70 14.35
C CYS A 30 16.21 28.79 15.38
N GLY A 31 15.13 29.49 15.04
CA GLY A 31 13.93 29.61 15.86
C GLY A 31 12.97 28.42 15.73
N SER A 32 12.94 27.78 14.55
CA SER A 32 12.21 26.52 14.33
C SER A 32 12.78 25.75 13.16
N CYS A 33 12.72 24.42 13.23
CA CYS A 33 13.19 23.52 12.18
C CYS A 33 12.09 23.22 11.15
N ILE A 34 12.51 22.73 9.98
CA ILE A 34 11.59 22.14 9.00
C ILE A 34 10.98 20.85 9.55
N ASN A 35 9.96 20.30 8.88
CA ASN A 35 9.33 19.04 9.28
C ASN A 35 10.37 17.92 9.43
N ASP A 36 10.13 17.01 10.39
CA ASP A 36 11.01 15.89 10.74
C ASP A 36 12.36 16.23 11.38
N TYR A 37 12.62 17.52 11.64
CA TYR A 37 13.79 17.96 12.39
C TYR A 37 13.37 18.62 13.71
N ILE A 38 14.13 18.33 14.76
CA ILE A 38 13.95 18.82 16.12
C ILE A 38 15.04 19.84 16.43
N LEU A 39 14.65 20.98 16.98
CA LEU A 39 15.58 22.01 17.42
C LEU A 39 16.29 21.57 18.70
N LYS A 40 17.60 21.35 18.63
CA LYS A 40 18.46 20.98 19.76
C LYS A 40 19.75 21.77 19.71
N ASP A 41 20.06 22.49 20.80
CA ASP A 41 21.28 23.30 20.92
C ASP A 41 21.48 24.27 19.75
N ASN A 42 20.40 24.98 19.33
CA ASN A 42 20.33 25.88 18.16
C ASN A 42 20.57 25.20 16.79
N THR A 43 20.56 23.87 16.72
CA THR A 43 20.71 23.11 15.47
C THR A 43 19.48 22.25 15.19
N CYS A 44 19.19 22.00 13.92
CA CYS A 44 18.10 21.12 13.52
C CYS A 44 18.62 19.70 13.33
N VAL A 45 18.18 18.79 14.21
CA VAL A 45 18.58 17.38 14.22
C VAL A 45 17.42 16.54 13.72
N PHE A 46 17.67 15.61 12.82
CA PHE A 46 16.62 14.71 12.31
C PHE A 46 15.99 13.90 13.47
N LYS A 47 14.66 13.88 13.55
CA LYS A 47 13.90 13.34 14.71
C LYS A 47 14.30 11.90 15.09
N ARG A 48 14.56 11.03 14.11
CA ARG A 48 14.92 9.63 14.36
C ARG A 48 16.37 9.43 14.81
N ASP A 49 17.26 10.40 14.58
CA ASP A 49 18.59 10.42 15.23
C ASP A 49 18.46 10.62 16.76
N LEU A 50 17.30 11.10 17.22
CA LEU A 50 16.92 11.24 18.63
C LEU A 50 15.93 10.15 19.08
N PHE A 51 15.76 9.09 18.28
CA PHE A 51 14.84 7.98 18.55
C PHE A 51 13.38 8.42 18.69
N CYS A 52 12.98 9.45 17.94
CA CYS A 52 11.65 10.03 17.95
C CYS A 52 10.92 9.84 16.61
N GLU A 53 9.65 9.46 16.65
CA GLU A 53 8.79 9.30 15.47
C GLU A 53 7.79 10.45 15.28
N GLU A 54 7.15 10.89 16.36
CA GLU A 54 6.19 12.00 16.32
C GLU A 54 6.65 13.14 17.22
N THR A 55 6.39 14.36 16.77
CA THR A 55 6.77 15.58 17.48
C THR A 55 5.62 16.57 17.56
N PHE A 56 5.52 17.27 18.69
CA PHE A 56 4.63 18.41 18.88
C PHE A 56 5.44 19.57 19.47
N GLU A 57 5.36 20.76 18.88
CA GLU A 57 6.08 21.97 19.35
C GLU A 57 7.60 21.76 19.59
N ASN A 58 8.29 21.02 18.70
CA ASN A 58 9.70 20.62 18.82
C ASN A 58 10.03 19.65 19.96
N GLN A 59 9.04 19.04 20.59
CA GLN A 59 9.24 17.99 21.58
C GLN A 59 8.80 16.64 21.03
N CYS A 60 9.50 15.58 21.41
CA CYS A 60 9.11 14.24 21.03
C CYS A 60 7.83 13.83 21.77
N THR A 61 6.83 13.32 21.06
CA THR A 61 5.58 12.81 21.63
C THR A 61 5.46 11.29 21.50
N LYS A 62 6.19 10.69 20.56
CA LYS A 62 6.25 9.23 20.35
C LYS A 62 7.65 8.80 19.99
N CYS A 63 8.16 7.80 20.70
CA CYS A 63 9.49 7.25 20.43
C CYS A 63 9.47 6.23 19.29
N THR A 64 10.62 6.03 18.65
CA THR A 64 10.85 4.93 17.71
C THR A 64 10.73 3.60 18.44
N ASP A 65 10.40 2.54 17.72
CA ASP A 65 10.43 1.18 18.25
C ASP A 65 11.78 0.89 18.95
N GLY A 66 11.74 0.20 20.09
CA GLY A 66 12.91 0.00 20.98
C GLY A 66 13.19 1.08 22.00
N TYR A 67 12.41 2.17 22.00
CA TYR A 67 12.58 3.27 22.94
C TYR A 67 11.27 3.63 23.62
N LYS A 68 11.39 4.09 24.87
CA LYS A 68 10.29 4.66 25.66
C LYS A 68 10.56 6.13 25.96
N MET A 69 9.49 6.88 26.20
CA MET A 69 9.58 8.28 26.58
C MET A 69 10.07 8.42 28.02
N GLN A 70 11.10 9.23 28.24
CA GLN A 70 11.47 9.72 29.56
C GLN A 70 10.74 11.06 29.80
N LEU A 71 9.68 11.04 30.60
CA LEU A 71 8.77 12.19 30.79
C LEU A 71 9.42 13.39 31.46
N SER A 72 10.47 13.20 32.27
CA SER A 72 11.16 14.32 32.93
C SER A 72 11.94 15.20 31.95
N THR A 73 12.39 14.62 30.84
CA THR A 73 13.22 15.29 29.83
C THR A 73 12.56 15.37 28.46
N MET A 74 11.42 14.70 28.28
CA MET A 74 10.75 14.51 26.98
C MET A 74 11.70 13.92 25.92
N THR A 75 12.56 12.98 26.33
CA THR A 75 13.54 12.32 25.46
C THR A 75 13.30 10.82 25.39
N CYS A 76 13.60 10.20 24.25
CA CYS A 76 13.49 8.76 24.07
C CYS A 76 14.73 8.05 24.61
N VAL A 77 14.51 7.10 25.52
CA VAL A 77 15.54 6.24 26.12
C VAL A 77 15.21 4.79 25.84
N LYS A 78 16.20 3.90 25.88
CA LYS A 78 15.97 2.47 25.64
C LYS A 78 14.87 1.94 26.58
N GLY A 79 13.83 1.32 26.03
CA GLY A 79 12.63 0.88 26.77
C GLY A 79 12.27 -0.58 26.49
N ASP A 80 11.41 -1.16 27.33
CA ASP A 80 10.88 -2.51 27.13
C ASP A 80 9.64 -2.46 26.21
N GLU A 81 9.82 -2.94 24.98
CA GLU A 81 8.82 -2.98 23.92
C GLU A 81 7.76 -4.09 24.09
N LEU A 82 7.95 -4.98 25.06
CA LEU A 82 6.99 -6.01 25.42
C LEU A 82 5.79 -5.43 26.17
N CYS A 83 5.90 -4.19 26.65
CA CYS A 83 4.83 -3.47 27.31
C CYS A 83 3.75 -3.02 26.32
N LEU A 84 2.49 -3.27 26.66
CA LEU A 84 1.33 -2.81 25.91
C LEU A 84 0.83 -1.46 26.44
N ASP A 85 0.65 -1.35 27.76
CA ASP A 85 0.17 -0.13 28.40
C ASP A 85 1.14 0.38 29.47
N TYR A 86 1.30 1.70 29.55
CA TYR A 86 2.11 2.35 30.58
C TYR A 86 1.26 3.23 31.49
N GLN A 87 1.66 3.34 32.75
CA GLN A 87 1.16 4.31 33.71
C GLN A 87 2.28 5.28 34.14
N VAL A 88 1.89 6.54 34.33
CA VAL A 88 2.77 7.57 34.89
C VAL A 88 2.82 7.43 36.41
N ILE A 89 4.00 7.14 36.95
CA ILE A 89 4.23 7.11 38.40
C ILE A 89 5.39 8.05 38.72
N GLY A 90 5.06 9.21 39.31
CA GLY A 90 6.03 10.28 39.50
C GLY A 90 6.48 10.85 38.15
N SER A 91 7.77 10.71 37.84
CA SER A 91 8.38 11.15 36.57
C SER A 91 8.71 10.01 35.60
N ASP A 92 8.40 8.76 35.96
CA ASP A 92 8.76 7.58 35.19
C ASP A 92 7.52 6.88 34.61
N LEU A 93 7.69 6.27 33.44
CA LEU A 93 6.71 5.35 32.85
C LEU A 93 6.98 3.93 33.37
N GLN A 94 6.00 3.36 34.09
CA GLN A 94 6.00 1.97 34.51
C GLN A 94 5.03 1.18 33.63
N CYS A 95 5.42 -0.02 33.22
CA CYS A 95 4.54 -0.89 32.46
C CYS A 95 3.39 -1.41 33.35
N THR A 96 2.16 -1.41 32.83
CA THR A 96 0.96 -1.91 33.52
C THR A 96 0.32 -3.11 32.87
N SER A 97 0.66 -3.39 31.61
CA SER A 97 0.22 -4.59 30.90
C SER A 97 1.25 -4.96 29.83
N CYS A 98 1.38 -6.24 29.52
CA CYS A 98 2.31 -6.72 28.50
C CYS A 98 1.54 -7.27 27.30
N LYS A 99 2.16 -7.23 26.12
CA LYS A 99 1.64 -7.92 24.93
C LYS A 99 1.54 -9.43 25.21
N PRO A 100 0.45 -10.12 24.86
CA PRO A 100 0.39 -11.58 25.01
C PRO A 100 1.48 -12.31 24.21
N PRO A 101 2.02 -13.46 24.68
CA PRO A 101 1.80 -14.11 25.97
C PRO A 101 2.84 -13.70 27.05
N MET A 102 3.26 -12.43 27.08
CA MET A 102 4.22 -11.94 28.08
C MET A 102 3.52 -11.71 29.42
N SER A 103 4.26 -11.80 30.54
CA SER A 103 3.74 -11.49 31.87
C SER A 103 4.41 -10.26 32.47
N LEU A 104 3.64 -9.46 33.21
CA LEU A 104 4.17 -8.31 33.94
C LEU A 104 4.73 -8.77 35.28
N THR A 105 5.99 -8.40 35.53
CA THR A 105 6.63 -8.67 36.80
C THR A 105 6.23 -7.69 37.89
N ASN A 106 6.49 -8.05 39.14
CA ASN A 106 6.32 -7.14 40.27
C ASN A 106 7.22 -5.89 40.17
N SER A 107 8.29 -5.92 39.38
CA SER A 107 9.14 -4.74 39.08
C SER A 107 8.57 -3.83 37.99
N GLY A 108 7.48 -4.23 37.32
CA GLY A 108 6.90 -3.50 36.19
C GLY A 108 7.65 -3.73 34.88
N GLU A 109 8.30 -4.88 34.72
CA GLU A 109 8.99 -5.32 33.50
C GLU A 109 8.20 -6.45 32.86
N CYS A 110 8.27 -6.61 31.55
CA CYS A 110 7.58 -7.70 30.87
C CYS A 110 8.55 -8.86 30.60
N ILE A 111 8.13 -10.08 30.93
CA ILE A 111 8.91 -11.30 30.69
C ILE A 111 8.24 -12.21 29.67
N ASP A 112 9.07 -12.92 28.90
CA ASP A 112 8.64 -13.83 27.86
C ASP A 112 8.37 -15.25 28.39
N CYS A 113 7.08 -15.59 28.48
CA CYS A 113 6.61 -16.90 28.92
C CYS A 113 6.33 -17.89 27.76
N SER A 114 6.57 -17.52 26.50
CA SER A 114 6.19 -18.37 25.36
C SER A 114 7.02 -19.65 25.25
N SER A 115 8.24 -19.65 25.80
CA SER A 115 9.12 -20.82 25.81
C SER A 115 8.68 -21.92 26.78
N THR A 116 7.90 -21.58 27.80
CA THR A 116 7.52 -22.48 28.90
C THR A 116 6.17 -23.17 28.68
N HIS A 117 5.25 -22.55 27.93
CA HIS A 117 3.91 -23.08 27.69
C HIS A 117 3.48 -22.90 26.22
N LYS A 118 3.78 -23.91 25.38
CA LYS A 118 3.31 -23.93 23.98
C LYS A 118 1.76 -23.90 23.95
N GLY A 119 1.19 -23.07 23.07
CA GLY A 119 -0.27 -22.91 22.96
C GLY A 119 -0.91 -22.04 24.04
N CYS A 120 -0.13 -21.41 24.93
CA CYS A 120 -0.66 -20.47 25.90
C CYS A 120 -0.84 -19.07 25.31
N TYR A 121 -2.01 -18.47 25.54
CA TYR A 121 -2.34 -17.11 25.11
C TYR A 121 -2.16 -16.10 26.25
N LEU A 122 -2.68 -16.39 27.45
CA LEU A 122 -2.52 -15.53 28.63
C LEU A 122 -1.86 -16.28 29.78
N VAL A 123 -0.94 -15.58 30.45
CA VAL A 123 -0.20 -16.06 31.61
C VAL A 123 -0.41 -15.13 32.81
N THR A 124 -0.19 -15.64 34.01
CA THR A 124 -0.23 -14.85 35.26
C THR A 124 1.12 -14.82 35.97
N ASP A 125 1.44 -13.64 36.48
CA ASP A 125 2.56 -13.31 37.35
C ASP A 125 3.95 -13.74 36.81
N ASP A 126 4.98 -13.49 37.63
CA ASP A 126 6.35 -13.99 37.44
C ASP A 126 6.45 -15.53 37.30
N SER A 127 5.37 -16.26 37.61
CA SER A 127 5.30 -17.71 37.55
C SER A 127 4.94 -18.27 36.18
N CYS A 128 4.60 -17.41 35.20
CA CYS A 128 4.24 -17.80 33.83
C CYS A 128 3.10 -18.84 33.74
N LYS A 129 2.21 -18.96 34.74
CA LYS A 129 1.12 -19.94 34.72
C LYS A 129 0.11 -19.60 33.64
N CYS A 130 -0.26 -20.55 32.79
CA CYS A 130 -1.25 -20.28 31.77
C CYS A 130 -2.67 -20.22 32.34
N THR A 131 -3.42 -19.19 31.94
CA THR A 131 -4.83 -18.99 32.31
C THR A 131 -5.77 -18.99 31.12
N ARG A 132 -5.25 -18.75 29.92
CA ARG A 132 -6.01 -18.87 28.68
C ARG A 132 -5.14 -19.47 27.60
N CYS A 133 -5.68 -20.48 26.93
CA CYS A 133 -5.02 -21.11 25.80
C CYS A 133 -5.42 -20.42 24.49
N LYS A 134 -4.60 -20.66 23.47
CA LYS A 134 -4.91 -20.29 22.09
C LYS A 134 -6.02 -21.18 21.54
N ASP A 135 -6.61 -20.76 20.44
CA ASP A 135 -7.58 -21.54 19.68
C ASP A 135 -7.00 -22.91 19.32
N GLY A 136 -7.82 -23.96 19.34
CA GLY A 136 -7.38 -25.35 19.21
C GLY A 136 -6.71 -25.96 20.46
N TYR A 137 -6.59 -25.24 21.59
CA TYR A 137 -6.07 -25.76 22.86
C TYR A 137 -7.05 -25.58 24.02
N TYR A 138 -7.15 -26.58 24.89
CA TYR A 138 -7.86 -26.47 26.16
C TYR A 138 -6.88 -26.34 27.34
N LEU A 139 -7.32 -25.63 28.39
CA LEU A 139 -6.53 -25.47 29.60
C LEU A 139 -6.62 -26.75 30.47
N ASN A 140 -5.47 -27.34 30.78
CA ASN A 140 -5.33 -28.36 31.80
C ASN A 140 -4.96 -27.70 33.13
N GLU A 141 -5.99 -27.34 33.91
CA GLU A 141 -5.84 -26.59 35.18
C GLU A 141 -4.80 -27.18 36.15
N PRO A 142 -4.75 -28.52 36.41
CA PRO A 142 -3.75 -29.12 37.30
C PRO A 142 -2.29 -28.77 36.98
N GLN A 143 -1.98 -28.51 35.70
CA GLN A 143 -0.63 -28.22 35.23
C GLN A 143 -0.47 -26.77 34.75
N SER A 144 -1.56 -25.98 34.78
CA SER A 144 -1.64 -24.64 34.17
C SER A 144 -1.04 -24.63 32.76
N ALA A 145 -1.31 -25.69 31.99
CA ALA A 145 -0.71 -25.96 30.68
C ALA A 145 -1.80 -26.15 29.62
N CYS A 146 -1.52 -25.70 28.41
CA CYS A 146 -2.43 -25.83 27.27
C CYS A 146 -2.21 -27.16 26.57
N ILE A 147 -3.26 -27.95 26.45
CA ILE A 147 -3.25 -29.22 25.71
C ILE A 147 -3.99 -29.02 24.40
N ARG A 148 -3.34 -29.38 23.31
CA ARG A 148 -3.91 -29.26 21.97
C ARG A 148 -5.02 -30.28 21.72
N VAL A 149 -6.07 -29.86 21.03
CA VAL A 149 -7.08 -30.72 20.41
C VAL A 149 -6.76 -30.85 18.90
N PRO A 150 -6.49 -32.07 18.40
CA PRO A 150 -6.22 -32.35 16.99
C PRO A 150 -7.22 -31.73 16.00
N ASN A 151 -6.71 -31.02 14.98
CA ASN A 151 -7.48 -30.40 13.89
C ASN A 151 -8.68 -29.55 14.32
N CYS A 152 -8.59 -28.96 15.51
CA CYS A 152 -9.65 -28.19 16.11
C CYS A 152 -9.34 -26.70 16.04
N LEU A 153 -10.31 -25.91 15.59
CA LEU A 153 -10.25 -24.46 15.62
C LEU A 153 -10.83 -23.95 16.96
N GLU A 154 -12.06 -24.37 17.29
CA GLU A 154 -12.72 -23.98 18.55
C GLU A 154 -13.01 -25.17 19.46
N ILE A 155 -12.64 -25.02 20.73
CA ILE A 155 -12.85 -26.05 21.74
C ILE A 155 -14.32 -26.08 22.17
N ASP A 156 -14.85 -27.28 22.29
CA ASP A 156 -16.15 -27.52 22.89
C ASP A 156 -16.10 -27.13 24.39
N THR A 157 -16.95 -26.18 24.78
CA THR A 157 -16.97 -25.64 26.14
C THR A 157 -17.70 -26.54 27.15
N GLU A 158 -18.49 -27.50 26.67
CA GLU A 158 -19.25 -28.43 27.52
C GLU A 158 -18.43 -29.69 27.83
N THR A 159 -17.54 -30.06 26.91
CA THR A 159 -16.81 -31.33 26.93
C THR A 159 -15.31 -31.09 26.76
N GLN A 160 -14.58 -31.14 27.87
CA GLN A 160 -13.14 -30.87 27.87
C GLN A 160 -12.38 -31.78 26.88
N GLY A 161 -11.51 -31.17 26.07
CA GLY A 161 -10.72 -31.88 25.06
C GLY A 161 -11.51 -32.30 23.82
N LYS A 162 -12.70 -31.74 23.60
CA LYS A 162 -13.51 -31.90 22.39
C LYS A 162 -13.58 -30.62 21.58
N CYS A 163 -14.09 -30.73 20.37
CA CYS A 163 -14.11 -29.65 19.40
C CYS A 163 -15.53 -29.26 19.00
N SER A 164 -15.81 -27.96 18.96
CA SER A 164 -17.06 -27.38 18.46
C SER A 164 -16.95 -26.94 17.00
N MET A 165 -15.74 -26.56 16.56
CA MET A 165 -15.47 -26.12 15.19
C MET A 165 -14.11 -26.63 14.75
N CYS A 166 -14.08 -27.34 13.62
CA CYS A 166 -12.83 -27.86 13.06
C CYS A 166 -12.17 -26.83 12.15
N ILE A 167 -10.89 -27.03 11.92
CA ILE A 167 -10.17 -26.36 10.84
C ILE A 167 -10.74 -26.78 9.48
N ASP A 168 -10.48 -26.01 8.44
CA ASP A 168 -10.97 -26.29 7.09
C ASP A 168 -10.50 -27.66 6.57
N GLY A 169 -11.32 -28.29 5.73
CA GLY A 169 -11.12 -29.66 5.29
C GLY A 169 -11.52 -30.75 6.30
N TYR A 170 -11.92 -30.38 7.52
CA TYR A 170 -12.42 -31.29 8.55
C TYR A 170 -13.83 -30.92 8.98
N TYR A 171 -14.59 -31.90 9.46
CA TYR A 171 -15.90 -31.71 10.08
C TYR A 171 -15.93 -32.30 11.49
N VAL A 172 -16.81 -31.77 12.33
CA VAL A 172 -17.03 -32.30 13.68
C VAL A 172 -17.86 -33.58 13.58
N ASP A 173 -17.31 -34.72 13.97
CA ASP A 173 -18.11 -35.95 14.10
C ASP A 173 -19.06 -35.82 15.30
N GLU A 174 -20.37 -35.88 15.04
CA GLU A 174 -21.40 -35.62 16.06
C GLU A 174 -21.28 -36.52 17.30
N LYS A 175 -20.80 -37.75 17.13
CA LYS A 175 -20.73 -38.76 18.21
C LYS A 175 -19.50 -38.58 19.08
N SER A 176 -18.34 -38.40 18.44
CA SER A 176 -17.06 -38.31 19.14
C SER A 176 -16.68 -36.89 19.52
N LYS A 177 -17.28 -35.88 18.87
CA LYS A 177 -16.92 -34.45 18.96
C LYS A 177 -15.44 -34.20 18.65
N ASN A 178 -14.88 -35.05 17.81
CA ASN A 178 -13.52 -34.91 17.28
C ASN A 178 -13.61 -34.45 15.82
N CYS A 179 -12.57 -33.79 15.35
CA CYS A 179 -12.45 -33.40 13.95
C CYS A 179 -12.02 -34.57 13.07
N VAL A 180 -12.78 -34.82 12.01
CA VAL A 180 -12.57 -35.90 11.05
C VAL A 180 -12.39 -35.29 9.67
N GLN A 181 -11.41 -35.78 8.92
CA GLN A 181 -11.11 -35.29 7.58
C GLN A 181 -12.30 -35.55 6.65
N GLY A 182 -12.72 -34.50 5.93
CA GLY A 182 -13.71 -34.61 4.87
C GLY A 182 -13.16 -35.31 3.63
N ASN A 183 -14.07 -35.82 2.78
CA ASN A 183 -13.72 -36.58 1.58
C ASN A 183 -14.46 -36.10 0.31
N LEU A 184 -15.10 -34.94 0.35
CA LEU A 184 -15.80 -34.35 -0.79
C LEU A 184 -14.78 -33.59 -1.64
N GLU A 185 -14.67 -33.96 -2.91
CA GLU A 185 -13.79 -33.24 -3.84
C GLU A 185 -14.21 -31.78 -3.94
N LYS A 186 -13.22 -30.89 -3.90
CA LYS A 186 -13.40 -29.43 -4.05
C LYS A 186 -14.23 -28.77 -2.96
N CYS A 187 -14.42 -29.44 -1.83
CA CYS A 187 -15.03 -28.87 -0.64
C CYS A 187 -13.97 -28.29 0.31
N LEU A 188 -14.17 -27.06 0.74
CA LEU A 188 -13.32 -26.34 1.67
C LEU A 188 -13.84 -26.43 3.11
N ILE A 189 -15.06 -25.91 3.34
CA ILE A 189 -15.71 -25.92 4.66
C ILE A 189 -16.79 -27.00 4.65
N TYR A 190 -16.68 -27.95 5.58
CA TYR A 190 -17.62 -29.05 5.70
C TYR A 190 -18.63 -28.78 6.81
N SER A 191 -19.92 -28.90 6.50
CA SER A 191 -20.97 -28.90 7.54
C SER A 191 -21.18 -30.31 8.12
N SER A 192 -20.88 -31.36 7.35
CA SER A 192 -20.91 -32.75 7.80
C SER A 192 -20.08 -33.67 6.90
N ALA A 193 -20.09 -34.97 7.18
CA ALA A 193 -19.43 -35.98 6.36
C ALA A 193 -19.86 -36.00 4.88
N ASN A 194 -21.06 -35.50 4.56
CA ASN A 194 -21.63 -35.54 3.19
C ASN A 194 -22.12 -34.18 2.70
N GLU A 195 -21.87 -33.10 3.43
CA GLU A 195 -22.35 -31.77 3.08
C GLU A 195 -21.20 -30.77 3.14
N CYS A 196 -21.15 -29.94 2.10
CA CYS A 196 -20.19 -28.86 1.99
C CYS A 196 -20.91 -27.52 2.19
N GLU A 197 -20.34 -26.67 3.03
CA GLU A 197 -20.80 -25.31 3.24
C GLU A 197 -20.14 -24.36 2.24
N PHE A 198 -18.82 -24.47 2.05
CA PHE A 198 -18.06 -23.68 1.08
C PHE A 198 -17.17 -24.56 0.22
N CYS A 199 -17.20 -24.35 -1.09
CA CYS A 199 -16.34 -25.02 -2.06
C CYS A 199 -15.07 -24.20 -2.36
N GLU A 200 -14.08 -24.82 -3.00
CA GLU A 200 -12.89 -24.14 -3.55
C GLU A 200 -13.27 -23.01 -4.54
N GLU A 201 -12.32 -22.12 -4.86
CA GLU A 201 -12.54 -20.99 -5.78
C GLU A 201 -13.24 -21.41 -7.08
N ASN A 202 -14.20 -20.59 -7.54
CA ASN A 202 -15.04 -20.83 -8.71
C ASN A 202 -15.90 -22.12 -8.63
N HIS A 203 -15.95 -22.84 -7.51
CA HIS A 203 -16.82 -24.01 -7.36
C HIS A 203 -18.03 -23.68 -6.48
N PHE A 204 -19.17 -24.27 -6.80
CA PHE A 204 -20.44 -24.02 -6.12
C PHE A 204 -21.11 -25.32 -5.73
N TRP A 205 -21.64 -25.38 -4.51
CA TRP A 205 -22.33 -26.57 -3.99
C TRP A 205 -23.65 -26.79 -4.74
N THR A 206 -23.69 -27.81 -5.60
CA THR A 206 -24.84 -28.13 -6.45
C THR A 206 -25.11 -29.62 -6.43
N ASN A 207 -26.30 -30.03 -5.97
CA ASN A 207 -26.75 -31.43 -5.95
C ASN A 207 -25.76 -32.40 -5.29
N GLY A 208 -25.21 -32.01 -4.12
CA GLY A 208 -24.33 -32.88 -3.32
C GLY A 208 -22.87 -32.92 -3.77
N LYS A 209 -22.43 -31.97 -4.61
CA LYS A 209 -21.03 -31.84 -5.05
C LYS A 209 -20.68 -30.39 -5.36
N CYS A 210 -19.40 -30.06 -5.23
CA CYS A 210 -18.85 -28.78 -5.68
C CYS A 210 -18.60 -28.82 -7.20
N VAL A 211 -19.25 -27.92 -7.94
CA VAL A 211 -19.17 -27.85 -9.41
C VAL A 211 -18.56 -26.52 -9.83
N GLU A 212 -17.53 -26.57 -10.68
CA GLU A 212 -16.88 -25.38 -11.25
C GLU A 212 -17.85 -24.54 -12.09
N ARG A 213 -17.87 -23.23 -11.85
CA ARG A 213 -18.51 -22.18 -12.65
C ARG A 213 -17.55 -21.00 -12.78
N SER A 214 -16.81 -20.95 -13.88
CA SER A 214 -15.80 -19.93 -14.17
C SER A 214 -16.41 -18.53 -14.41
N HIS A 215 -15.68 -17.48 -14.02
CA HIS A 215 -16.01 -16.07 -14.28
C HIS A 215 -17.23 -15.51 -13.54
N CYS A 216 -17.68 -16.21 -12.50
CA CYS A 216 -18.68 -15.72 -11.56
C CYS A 216 -18.03 -14.79 -10.53
N ARG A 217 -18.64 -13.64 -10.24
CA ARG A 217 -18.27 -12.78 -9.11
C ARG A 217 -19.03 -13.26 -7.87
N VAL A 218 -18.30 -13.60 -6.82
CA VAL A 218 -18.86 -13.98 -5.52
C VAL A 218 -18.96 -12.73 -4.66
N GLU A 219 -20.17 -12.25 -4.40
CA GLU A 219 -20.45 -11.33 -3.30
C GLU A 219 -21.17 -12.15 -2.20
N ASP A 220 -20.66 -12.10 -0.97
CA ASP A 220 -21.32 -12.58 0.27
C ASP A 220 -21.85 -14.02 0.26
N GLY A 221 -21.08 -14.99 -0.24
CA GLY A 221 -21.37 -16.42 -0.02
C GLY A 221 -22.69 -16.92 -0.65
N ILE A 222 -23.23 -16.20 -1.63
CA ILE A 222 -24.46 -16.58 -2.32
C ILE A 222 -24.17 -17.82 -3.21
N PRO A 223 -24.94 -18.91 -3.07
CA PRO A 223 -24.67 -20.19 -3.76
C PRO A 223 -24.93 -20.15 -5.29
N ASP A 224 -25.31 -19.01 -5.84
CA ASP A 224 -25.65 -18.82 -7.25
C ASP A 224 -24.80 -17.73 -7.91
N CYS A 225 -24.46 -17.98 -9.18
CA CYS A 225 -23.69 -17.07 -10.02
C CYS A 225 -24.59 -15.94 -10.53
N GLU A 226 -24.86 -14.97 -9.66
CA GLU A 226 -25.76 -13.83 -9.94
C GLU A 226 -25.03 -12.66 -10.64
N TYR A 227 -23.70 -12.66 -10.64
CA TYR A 227 -22.88 -11.65 -11.30
C TYR A 227 -21.68 -12.29 -12.00
N CYS A 228 -21.28 -11.71 -13.13
CA CYS A 228 -20.11 -12.15 -13.89
C CYS A 228 -18.98 -11.12 -13.83
N ALA A 229 -17.75 -11.57 -14.02
CA ALA A 229 -16.59 -10.70 -14.23
C ALA A 229 -16.80 -9.80 -15.46
N ASP A 230 -16.09 -8.66 -15.51
CA ASP A 230 -16.16 -7.75 -16.66
C ASP A 230 -15.80 -8.49 -17.96
N GLY A 231 -16.51 -8.19 -19.04
CA GLY A 231 -16.44 -8.93 -20.30
C GLY A 231 -17.23 -10.25 -20.34
N TYR A 232 -18.02 -10.58 -19.31
CA TYR A 232 -18.91 -11.75 -19.26
C TYR A 232 -20.36 -11.37 -18.88
N GLY A 233 -21.33 -12.15 -19.35
CA GLY A 233 -22.75 -12.03 -19.01
C GLY A 233 -23.35 -13.38 -18.64
N ILE A 234 -24.45 -13.36 -17.90
CA ILE A 234 -25.10 -14.59 -17.40
C ILE A 234 -25.88 -15.27 -18.51
N LYS A 235 -25.82 -16.60 -18.59
CA LYS A 235 -26.67 -17.41 -19.45
C LYS A 235 -26.86 -18.79 -18.82
N ASN A 236 -28.10 -19.12 -18.45
CA ASN A 236 -28.46 -20.39 -17.78
C ASN A 236 -27.67 -20.64 -16.47
N ASN A 237 -27.52 -19.63 -15.61
CA ASN A 237 -26.73 -19.65 -14.37
C ASN A 237 -25.20 -19.83 -14.55
N ASP A 238 -24.68 -19.71 -15.78
CA ASP A 238 -23.25 -19.70 -16.06
C ASP A 238 -22.81 -18.34 -16.64
N CYS A 239 -21.58 -17.93 -16.36
CA CYS A 239 -20.97 -16.77 -17.00
C CYS A 239 -20.37 -17.14 -18.35
N VAL A 240 -20.85 -16.47 -19.39
CA VAL A 240 -20.37 -16.67 -20.75
C VAL A 240 -19.79 -15.37 -21.30
N LYS A 241 -18.75 -15.49 -22.11
CA LYS A 241 -18.01 -14.35 -22.64
C LYS A 241 -18.93 -13.45 -23.47
N CYS A 242 -18.87 -12.14 -23.23
CA CYS A 242 -19.56 -11.15 -24.03
C CYS A 242 -19.06 -11.14 -25.48
N PRO A 243 -19.85 -10.59 -26.42
CA PRO A 243 -19.41 -10.38 -27.80
C PRO A 243 -18.11 -9.54 -27.86
N THR A 244 -17.29 -9.74 -28.90
CA THR A 244 -16.04 -9.00 -29.10
C THR A 244 -16.26 -7.48 -29.05
N GLY A 245 -15.42 -6.76 -28.32
CA GLY A 245 -15.51 -5.30 -28.19
C GLY A 245 -16.52 -4.82 -27.14
N CYS A 246 -17.18 -5.74 -26.44
CA CYS A 246 -18.13 -5.45 -25.39
C CYS A 246 -17.47 -5.52 -24.02
N ASP A 247 -17.63 -4.46 -23.23
CA ASP A 247 -17.16 -4.38 -21.84
C ASP A 247 -18.14 -5.08 -20.89
N ARG A 248 -19.44 -4.90 -21.10
CA ARG A 248 -20.51 -5.55 -20.33
C ARG A 248 -21.69 -5.87 -21.22
N CYS A 249 -22.23 -7.08 -21.11
CA CYS A 249 -23.38 -7.54 -21.88
C CYS A 249 -24.58 -7.91 -20.99
N GLU A 250 -25.77 -7.89 -21.59
CA GLU A 250 -27.02 -8.28 -20.92
C GLU A 250 -26.98 -9.76 -20.46
N ASN A 251 -27.97 -10.16 -19.65
CA ASN A 251 -28.20 -11.51 -19.09
C ASN A 251 -28.46 -12.63 -20.13
N ASN A 252 -28.10 -12.42 -21.39
CA ASN A 252 -28.15 -13.40 -22.47
C ASN A 252 -26.81 -13.51 -23.23
N ALA A 253 -25.85 -12.65 -22.89
CA ALA A 253 -24.56 -12.45 -23.54
C ALA A 253 -24.62 -12.26 -25.07
N THR A 254 -25.73 -11.71 -25.57
CA THR A 254 -25.91 -11.42 -27.00
C THR A 254 -25.95 -9.93 -27.30
N SER A 255 -26.41 -9.12 -26.36
CA SER A 255 -26.50 -7.65 -26.50
C SER A 255 -25.47 -6.99 -25.60
N CYS A 256 -24.79 -5.97 -26.10
CA CYS A 256 -23.84 -5.21 -25.30
C CYS A 256 -24.50 -3.99 -24.65
N GLU A 257 -24.17 -3.73 -23.39
CA GLU A 257 -24.54 -2.51 -22.66
C GLU A 257 -23.51 -1.41 -22.86
N PHE A 258 -22.21 -1.74 -22.81
CA PHE A 258 -21.11 -0.79 -22.93
C PHE A 258 -20.00 -1.33 -23.84
N CYS A 259 -19.58 -0.53 -24.83
CA CYS A 259 -18.47 -0.87 -25.71
C CYS A 259 -17.13 -0.48 -25.10
N LEU A 260 -16.10 -1.27 -25.41
CA LEU A 260 -14.71 -0.93 -25.11
C LEU A 260 -14.26 0.29 -25.93
N GLU A 261 -13.23 0.99 -25.46
CA GLU A 261 -12.61 2.09 -26.20
C GLU A 261 -12.22 1.67 -27.63
N GLY A 262 -12.54 2.51 -28.62
CA GLY A 262 -12.34 2.20 -30.04
C GLY A 262 -13.41 1.28 -30.65
N TYR A 263 -14.49 0.99 -29.93
CA TYR A 263 -15.69 0.33 -30.43
C TYR A 263 -16.93 1.21 -30.26
N GLY A 264 -17.82 1.20 -31.25
CA GLY A 264 -19.11 1.90 -31.21
C GLY A 264 -20.29 0.94 -31.19
N MET A 265 -21.39 1.36 -30.58
CA MET A 265 -22.64 0.60 -30.47
C MET A 265 -23.39 0.66 -31.80
N VAL A 266 -23.55 -0.50 -32.47
CA VAL A 266 -24.28 -0.60 -33.75
C VAL A 266 -25.28 -1.74 -33.68
N ASN A 267 -26.57 -1.41 -33.56
CA ASN A 267 -27.67 -2.36 -33.36
C ASN A 267 -27.47 -3.26 -32.11
N SER A 268 -27.17 -2.64 -30.96
CA SER A 268 -26.93 -3.32 -29.68
C SER A 268 -25.71 -4.26 -29.65
N VAL A 269 -24.78 -4.12 -30.61
CA VAL A 269 -23.53 -4.87 -30.68
C VAL A 269 -22.37 -3.89 -30.90
N CYS A 270 -21.28 -4.09 -30.15
CA CYS A 270 -20.08 -3.29 -30.31
C CYS A 270 -19.31 -3.69 -31.56
N LYS A 271 -18.95 -2.71 -32.38
CA LYS A 271 -18.15 -2.90 -33.58
C LYS A 271 -16.96 -1.96 -33.55
N LYS A 272 -15.80 -2.48 -33.98
CA LYS A 272 -14.57 -1.70 -34.01
C LYS A 272 -14.75 -0.50 -34.95
N CYS A 273 -14.34 0.68 -34.50
CA CYS A 273 -14.29 1.85 -35.35
C CYS A 273 -13.34 1.63 -36.53
N SER A 274 -13.71 2.13 -37.71
CA SER A 274 -12.91 2.02 -38.93
C SER A 274 -11.64 2.87 -38.88
N ASP A 275 -11.63 3.92 -38.05
CA ASP A 275 -10.47 4.76 -37.75
C ASP A 275 -9.84 4.31 -36.43
N ASP A 276 -8.57 3.88 -36.46
CA ASP A 276 -7.85 3.38 -35.29
C ASP A 276 -7.61 4.44 -34.21
N ASN A 277 -7.74 5.74 -34.53
CA ASN A 277 -7.57 6.84 -33.57
C ASN A 277 -8.91 7.40 -33.09
N CYS A 278 -10.01 6.73 -33.43
CA CYS A 278 -11.34 7.07 -32.99
C CYS A 278 -11.63 6.40 -31.64
N ASN A 279 -12.10 7.19 -30.69
CA ASN A 279 -12.54 6.69 -29.39
C ASN A 279 -13.99 6.17 -29.44
N GLU A 280 -14.87 6.88 -30.15
CA GLU A 280 -16.31 6.56 -30.25
C GLU A 280 -16.85 6.74 -31.67
N CYS A 281 -17.58 5.74 -32.16
CA CYS A 281 -18.17 5.71 -33.51
C CYS A 281 -19.58 5.07 -33.49
N ASP A 282 -20.43 5.53 -32.58
CA ASP A 282 -21.79 5.00 -32.45
C ASP A 282 -22.61 5.18 -33.73
N ASP A 283 -23.57 4.28 -33.95
CA ASP A 283 -24.46 4.18 -35.12
C ASP A 283 -23.78 3.82 -36.46
N ASP A 284 -22.56 4.30 -36.73
CA ASP A 284 -21.77 3.99 -37.94
C ASP A 284 -20.28 3.93 -37.66
N THR A 285 -19.68 2.74 -37.83
CA THR A 285 -18.24 2.49 -37.60
C THR A 285 -17.32 3.35 -38.45
N ASN A 286 -17.81 3.90 -39.57
CA ASN A 286 -17.01 4.74 -40.47
C ASN A 286 -17.04 6.22 -40.10
N THR A 287 -17.91 6.61 -39.17
CA THR A 287 -18.10 7.98 -38.75
C THR A 287 -17.61 8.11 -37.31
N CYS A 288 -16.44 8.72 -37.13
CA CYS A 288 -15.98 9.00 -35.78
C CYS A 288 -16.77 10.16 -35.18
N GLN A 289 -17.22 10.00 -33.95
CA GLN A 289 -17.89 11.04 -33.19
C GLN A 289 -16.93 11.72 -32.21
N ARG A 290 -15.98 10.94 -31.66
CA ARG A 290 -14.97 11.44 -30.72
C ARG A 290 -13.63 10.78 -30.98
N CYS A 291 -12.61 11.61 -31.20
CA CYS A 291 -11.23 11.14 -31.37
C CYS A 291 -10.56 10.87 -30.03
N MET A 292 -9.54 10.01 -30.05
CA MET A 292 -8.63 9.84 -28.92
C MET A 292 -7.86 11.15 -28.64
N ASN A 293 -7.35 11.30 -27.41
CA ASN A 293 -6.56 12.47 -27.03
C ASN A 293 -5.36 12.68 -27.98
N GLY A 294 -5.10 13.93 -28.38
CA GLY A 294 -4.06 14.28 -29.36
C GLY A 294 -4.49 14.22 -30.83
N TYR A 295 -5.76 13.90 -31.09
CA TYR A 295 -6.37 13.88 -32.42
C TYR A 295 -7.59 14.79 -32.48
N THR A 296 -7.85 15.41 -33.63
CA THR A 296 -9.03 16.24 -33.87
C THR A 296 -9.92 15.63 -34.94
N LEU A 297 -11.23 15.85 -34.80
CA LEU A 297 -12.22 15.40 -35.77
C LEU A 297 -12.18 16.31 -36.99
N THR A 298 -11.93 15.72 -38.16
CA THR A 298 -11.93 16.41 -39.44
C THR A 298 -13.33 16.46 -40.05
N ALA A 299 -13.55 17.34 -41.03
CA ALA A 299 -14.84 17.52 -41.69
C ALA A 299 -15.38 16.27 -42.40
N ASP A 300 -14.55 15.25 -42.64
CA ASP A 300 -14.92 13.93 -43.15
C ASP A 300 -15.18 12.89 -42.03
N ASN A 301 -15.36 13.35 -40.78
CA ASN A 301 -15.59 12.54 -39.58
C ASN A 301 -14.49 11.51 -39.29
N LYS A 302 -13.23 11.89 -39.52
CA LYS A 302 -12.04 11.09 -39.23
C LYS A 302 -11.14 11.78 -38.21
N CYS A 303 -10.27 11.01 -37.59
CA CYS A 303 -9.35 11.49 -36.59
C CYS A 303 -7.99 11.74 -37.21
N LYS A 304 -7.56 12.99 -37.18
CA LYS A 304 -6.22 13.38 -37.62
C LYS A 304 -5.43 13.90 -36.44
N ALA A 305 -4.20 13.39 -36.29
CA ALA A 305 -3.30 13.83 -35.24
C ALA A 305 -3.09 15.35 -35.35
N CYS A 306 -3.09 16.04 -34.21
CA CYS A 306 -2.54 17.40 -34.15
C CYS A 306 -1.07 17.34 -34.63
N THR A 307 -0.60 18.33 -35.38
CA THR A 307 0.72 18.24 -36.03
C THR A 307 1.85 18.15 -35.00
N LYS A 308 2.83 17.28 -35.27
CA LYS A 308 3.92 16.93 -34.35
C LYS A 308 4.89 18.08 -34.05
N GLU A 309 4.87 19.14 -34.85
CA GLU A 309 5.73 20.32 -34.68
C GLU A 309 5.23 21.27 -33.57
N SER A 310 3.98 21.13 -33.10
CA SER A 310 3.33 22.12 -32.24
C SER A 310 3.14 21.72 -30.77
N LYS A 311 3.46 20.48 -30.35
CA LYS A 311 3.32 19.99 -28.94
C LYS A 311 2.01 20.47 -28.28
N CYS A 312 0.91 20.32 -29.02
CA CYS A 312 -0.42 20.80 -28.64
C CYS A 312 -1.17 19.77 -27.83
N LYS A 313 -1.79 20.21 -26.73
CA LYS A 313 -2.73 19.40 -25.97
C LYS A 313 -4.09 19.30 -26.66
N THR A 314 -4.57 20.42 -27.22
CA THR A 314 -5.74 20.46 -28.11
C THR A 314 -5.45 21.34 -29.31
N CYS A 315 -5.92 20.90 -30.48
CA CYS A 315 -5.89 21.67 -31.72
C CYS A 315 -7.32 21.99 -32.16
N SER A 316 -7.46 23.05 -32.94
CA SER A 316 -8.78 23.60 -33.29
C SER A 316 -9.62 22.62 -34.11
N GLU A 317 -10.93 22.68 -33.92
CA GLU A 317 -11.88 21.82 -34.63
C GLU A 317 -11.65 21.92 -36.14
N SER A 318 -11.47 20.78 -36.80
CA SER A 318 -11.18 20.69 -38.24
C SER A 318 -9.84 21.28 -38.73
N THR A 319 -8.98 21.84 -37.87
CA THR A 319 -7.68 22.42 -38.27
C THR A 319 -6.52 21.92 -37.38
N PRO A 320 -5.88 20.77 -37.74
CA PRO A 320 -4.85 20.12 -36.92
C PRO A 320 -3.57 20.92 -36.67
N ASP A 321 -3.35 21.98 -37.45
CA ASP A 321 -2.16 22.84 -37.41
C ASP A 321 -2.33 24.09 -36.53
N VAL A 322 -3.56 24.36 -36.09
CA VAL A 322 -3.86 25.51 -35.23
C VAL A 322 -4.01 25.00 -33.81
N CYS A 323 -3.08 25.38 -32.93
CA CYS A 323 -3.14 25.02 -31.53
C CYS A 323 -4.18 25.86 -30.80
N GLU A 324 -5.01 25.24 -29.96
CA GLU A 324 -5.89 25.96 -29.04
C GLU A 324 -5.39 25.91 -27.61
N SER A 325 -4.67 24.84 -27.26
CA SER A 325 -3.97 24.75 -25.98
C SER A 325 -2.67 23.97 -26.08
N CYS A 326 -1.64 24.46 -25.38
CA CYS A 326 -0.34 23.81 -25.31
C CYS A 326 -0.33 22.71 -24.25
N GLU A 327 0.59 21.76 -24.41
CA GLU A 327 1.00 20.88 -23.32
C GLU A 327 1.54 21.69 -22.13
N GLU A 328 1.55 21.07 -20.94
CA GLU A 328 1.95 21.72 -19.71
C GLU A 328 3.41 22.22 -19.78
N GLY A 329 3.66 23.44 -19.30
CA GLY A 329 5.01 24.05 -19.27
C GLY A 329 5.40 24.86 -20.51
N MET A 330 4.49 25.05 -21.46
CA MET A 330 4.68 25.85 -22.68
C MET A 330 3.73 27.07 -22.73
N TYR A 331 4.04 28.09 -23.54
CA TYR A 331 3.15 29.21 -23.81
C TYR A 331 2.76 29.31 -25.28
N PHE A 332 1.57 29.88 -25.53
CA PHE A 332 1.05 30.12 -26.86
C PHE A 332 1.60 31.44 -27.41
N SER A 333 2.37 31.37 -28.49
CA SER A 333 2.99 32.52 -29.13
C SER A 333 1.98 33.33 -29.94
N SER A 334 2.36 34.58 -30.28
CA SER A 334 1.59 35.42 -31.21
C SER A 334 1.53 34.85 -32.64
N GLU A 335 2.36 33.86 -32.97
CA GLU A 335 2.36 33.10 -34.22
C GLU A 335 1.52 31.82 -34.16
N GLN A 336 0.73 31.63 -33.08
CA GLN A 336 -0.15 30.48 -32.84
C GLN A 336 0.60 29.14 -32.68
N THR A 337 1.81 29.19 -32.11
CA THR A 337 2.67 28.02 -31.85
C THR A 337 2.98 27.88 -30.35
N CYS A 338 3.22 26.66 -29.87
CA CYS A 338 3.65 26.44 -28.49
C CYS A 338 5.18 26.52 -28.36
N VAL A 339 5.66 27.30 -27.39
CA VAL A 339 7.10 27.51 -27.11
C VAL A 339 7.43 27.16 -25.66
N ASP A 340 8.59 26.54 -25.43
CA ASP A 340 9.06 26.03 -24.13
C ASP A 340 9.59 27.16 -23.21
N CYS A 341 9.12 27.23 -21.95
CA CYS A 341 9.54 28.26 -20.97
C CYS A 341 10.77 27.87 -20.11
N THR A 342 11.41 26.71 -20.29
CA THR A 342 12.43 26.17 -19.35
C THR A 342 13.81 26.84 -19.34
N MET A 343 14.12 27.75 -20.29
CA MET A 343 15.48 28.33 -20.47
C MET A 343 15.57 29.86 -20.38
N ALA A 344 14.57 30.55 -19.82
CA ALA A 344 14.48 32.01 -19.90
C ALA A 344 15.21 32.78 -18.76
N VAL A 345 15.86 33.89 -19.11
CA VAL A 345 16.43 34.88 -18.16
C VAL A 345 15.28 35.78 -17.68
N CYS A 346 14.95 35.73 -16.38
CA CYS A 346 13.72 36.36 -15.86
C CYS A 346 13.79 37.91 -15.74
N SER A 347 14.86 38.57 -16.23
CA SER A 347 15.04 40.03 -16.13
C SER A 347 14.54 40.84 -17.34
N GLU A 348 14.09 40.22 -18.45
CA GLU A 348 13.68 40.97 -19.66
C GLU A 348 12.43 40.41 -20.40
N LEU A 349 11.36 39.98 -19.72
CA LEU A 349 10.24 39.35 -20.43
C LEU A 349 8.86 39.96 -20.13
N ASN A 350 8.16 40.31 -21.20
CA ASN A 350 6.76 40.72 -21.20
C ASN A 350 5.84 39.51 -21.48
N ASN A 351 4.52 39.67 -21.35
CA ASN A 351 3.52 38.60 -21.41
C ASN A 351 3.49 37.78 -22.72
N GLU A 352 4.25 38.18 -23.75
CA GLU A 352 4.33 37.46 -25.03
C GLU A 352 5.56 36.53 -25.11
N GLN A 353 6.42 36.46 -24.07
CA GLN A 353 7.67 35.66 -24.08
C GLN A 353 8.05 35.00 -22.71
N CYS A 354 7.09 34.60 -21.87
CA CYS A 354 7.27 34.14 -20.46
C CYS A 354 7.61 35.31 -19.49
N SER A 355 6.59 36.01 -18.98
CA SER A 355 6.75 37.15 -18.05
C SER A 355 7.23 36.78 -16.63
N SER A 356 7.34 35.49 -16.35
CA SER A 356 7.88 34.93 -15.10
C SER A 356 8.45 33.55 -15.38
N CYS A 357 9.32 33.08 -14.50
CA CYS A 357 9.74 31.68 -14.51
C CYS A 357 8.47 30.77 -14.37
N ASN A 358 8.46 29.59 -15.00
CA ASN A 358 7.35 28.61 -14.91
C ASN A 358 6.97 28.36 -13.43
N ILE A 359 5.73 27.98 -13.10
CA ILE A 359 5.30 27.71 -11.71
C ILE A 359 6.27 26.78 -10.93
N MET A 360 7.00 25.91 -11.64
CA MET A 360 8.04 25.03 -11.10
C MET A 360 9.43 25.67 -10.94
N TYR A 361 9.59 26.97 -11.20
CA TYR A 361 10.86 27.70 -11.19
C TYR A 361 10.73 29.11 -10.55
N LYS A 362 11.79 29.64 -9.93
CA LYS A 362 11.83 31.00 -9.34
C LYS A 362 13.04 31.80 -9.82
N CYS A 363 12.95 33.13 -9.87
CA CYS A 363 14.10 33.97 -10.21
C CYS A 363 15.12 33.97 -9.08
N LYS A 364 16.38 33.66 -9.39
CA LYS A 364 17.53 33.93 -8.51
C LYS A 364 18.55 34.82 -9.23
N THR A 365 18.90 35.93 -8.60
CA THR A 365 20.01 36.79 -9.03
C THR A 365 21.31 36.17 -8.54
N VAL A 366 22.22 35.83 -9.46
CA VAL A 366 23.55 35.34 -9.08
C VAL A 366 24.46 36.55 -8.92
N TYR A 367 25.10 36.69 -7.76
CA TYR A 367 26.03 37.78 -7.46
C TYR A 367 27.35 37.62 -8.24
N ASP A 368 27.31 37.78 -9.56
CA ASP A 368 28.51 38.07 -10.38
C ASP A 368 28.13 38.73 -11.72
N GLY A 369 27.30 39.78 -11.64
CA GLY A 369 26.86 40.60 -12.77
C GLY A 369 25.46 40.25 -13.26
N ASP A 370 24.44 41.01 -12.80
CA ASP A 370 23.07 41.22 -13.33
C ASP A 370 22.35 40.14 -14.17
N VAL A 371 22.73 38.86 -14.06
CA VAL A 371 22.06 37.76 -14.74
C VAL A 371 21.13 37.07 -13.74
N SER A 372 19.83 37.22 -13.96
CA SER A 372 18.79 36.52 -13.20
C SER A 372 18.38 35.24 -13.92
N SER A 373 18.59 34.09 -13.28
CA SER A 373 18.26 32.78 -13.85
C SER A 373 17.04 32.16 -13.15
N CYS A 374 16.28 31.35 -13.89
CA CYS A 374 15.30 30.44 -13.32
C CYS A 374 16.05 29.38 -12.48
N ILE A 375 15.80 29.32 -11.18
CA ILE A 375 16.18 28.16 -10.36
C ILE A 375 15.01 27.21 -10.27
N ASP A 376 15.34 25.93 -10.41
CA ASP A 376 14.40 24.83 -10.26
C ASP A 376 13.88 24.77 -8.82
N ILE A 377 12.58 24.99 -8.67
CA ILE A 377 11.84 24.76 -7.42
C ILE A 377 10.82 23.63 -7.62
N SER A 378 11.01 22.79 -8.65
CA SER A 378 10.20 21.61 -8.88
C SER A 378 10.22 20.81 -7.59
N HIS A 379 9.03 20.36 -7.20
CA HIS A 379 8.84 19.58 -5.98
C HIS A 379 9.07 20.36 -4.67
N CYS A 380 9.15 21.70 -4.70
CA CYS A 380 9.10 22.56 -3.53
C CYS A 380 7.66 22.96 -3.20
N SER A 381 7.16 22.58 -2.03
CA SER A 381 5.83 22.96 -1.54
C SER A 381 5.83 24.33 -0.84
N ASN A 382 6.95 24.73 -0.24
CA ASN A 382 7.10 26.03 0.43
C ASN A 382 8.46 26.68 0.17
N TYR A 383 8.45 27.89 -0.37
CA TYR A 383 9.64 28.62 -0.77
C TYR A 383 9.79 29.93 -0.01
N ASP A 384 10.95 30.14 0.62
CA ASP A 384 11.26 31.37 1.34
C ASP A 384 11.77 32.44 0.36
N GLU A 385 10.92 33.42 0.09
CA GLU A 385 11.23 34.51 -0.84
C GLU A 385 12.34 35.46 -0.36
N ASN A 386 12.62 35.53 0.95
CA ASN A 386 13.70 36.36 1.49
C ASN A 386 15.05 35.66 1.34
N ARG A 387 15.10 34.35 1.60
CA ARG A 387 16.32 33.54 1.48
C ARG A 387 16.58 32.99 0.08
N LYS A 388 15.58 33.04 -0.80
CA LYS A 388 15.60 32.42 -2.14
C LYS A 388 15.95 30.92 -2.05
N GLN A 389 15.30 30.22 -1.13
CA GLN A 389 15.55 28.82 -0.80
C GLN A 389 14.23 28.07 -0.58
N CYS A 390 14.18 26.80 -0.96
CA CYS A 390 13.06 25.93 -0.59
C CYS A 390 13.14 25.56 0.89
N THR A 391 12.02 25.57 1.60
CA THR A 391 11.95 25.21 3.04
C THR A 391 11.10 23.97 3.30
N GLU A 392 10.33 23.53 2.30
CA GLU A 392 9.49 22.34 2.38
C GLU A 392 9.30 21.76 0.97
N CYS A 393 9.45 20.44 0.84
CA CYS A 393 9.24 19.73 -0.41
C CYS A 393 7.83 19.11 -0.44
N PHE A 394 7.33 18.77 -1.63
CA PHE A 394 6.16 17.90 -1.75
C PHE A 394 6.48 16.49 -1.23
N SER A 395 5.43 15.70 -0.97
CA SER A 395 5.56 14.29 -0.60
C SER A 395 6.45 13.55 -1.60
N GLU A 396 7.22 12.56 -1.12
CA GLU A 396 8.20 11.78 -1.90
C GLU A 396 9.49 12.51 -2.27
N TYR A 397 9.69 13.74 -1.79
CA TYR A 397 10.93 14.50 -1.96
C TYR A 397 11.49 14.96 -0.61
N PHE A 398 12.81 14.93 -0.48
CA PHE A 398 13.52 15.45 0.69
C PHE A 398 14.29 16.72 0.35
N LEU A 399 14.40 17.63 1.32
CA LEU A 399 15.22 18.83 1.19
C LEU A 399 16.69 18.49 1.49
N ASP A 400 17.56 18.64 0.49
CA ASP A 400 19.00 18.44 0.65
C ASP A 400 19.69 19.60 1.40
N ASP A 401 20.99 19.45 1.67
CA ASP A 401 21.81 20.46 2.34
C ASP A 401 21.92 21.80 1.56
N ASN A 402 21.57 21.80 0.27
CA ASN A 402 21.57 22.97 -0.60
C ASN A 402 20.19 23.60 -0.76
N TYR A 403 19.20 23.18 0.05
CA TYR A 403 17.81 23.63 -0.02
C TYR A 403 17.15 23.30 -1.38
N LYS A 404 17.51 22.15 -1.97
CA LYS A 404 16.87 21.60 -3.17
C LYS A 404 16.09 20.33 -2.83
N CYS A 405 14.93 20.18 -3.45
CA CYS A 405 14.13 18.97 -3.33
C CYS A 405 14.72 17.86 -4.20
N GLN A 406 14.94 16.69 -3.62
CA GLN A 406 15.50 15.51 -4.26
C GLN A 406 14.56 14.34 -4.05
N GLN A 407 14.37 13.52 -5.08
CA GLN A 407 13.42 12.41 -5.03
C GLN A 407 13.89 11.33 -4.05
N CYS A 408 12.95 10.79 -3.27
CA CYS A 408 13.16 9.65 -2.40
C CYS A 408 13.32 8.35 -3.19
N ASP A 409 13.95 7.35 -2.58
CA ASP A 409 13.90 6.00 -3.11
C ASP A 409 12.45 5.46 -2.99
N GLU A 410 12.00 4.68 -3.98
CA GLU A 410 10.64 4.11 -4.06
C GLU A 410 10.23 3.31 -2.80
N LYS A 411 11.19 2.79 -2.04
CA LYS A 411 10.95 2.09 -0.76
C LYS A 411 10.36 2.98 0.34
N CYS A 412 10.45 4.30 0.22
CA CYS A 412 10.00 5.26 1.22
C CYS A 412 8.57 5.72 0.94
N VAL A 413 7.60 4.92 1.37
CA VAL A 413 6.16 5.14 1.11
C VAL A 413 5.65 6.51 1.58
N ASN A 414 6.18 7.02 2.71
CA ASN A 414 5.78 8.31 3.29
C ASN A 414 6.89 9.37 3.17
N GLY A 415 7.74 9.26 2.14
CA GLY A 415 8.84 10.19 1.90
C GLY A 415 10.10 9.90 2.74
N CYS A 416 11.11 10.75 2.57
CA CYS A 416 12.45 10.58 3.12
C CYS A 416 13.03 11.91 3.61
N ALA A 417 14.10 11.84 4.41
CA ALA A 417 14.80 12.97 5.00
C ALA A 417 16.31 12.72 5.02
N LYS A 418 17.14 13.77 5.06
CA LYS A 418 18.63 13.73 4.96
C LYS A 418 19.18 13.22 3.61
N ASN A 419 18.68 12.10 3.11
CA ASN A 419 19.07 11.48 1.85
C ASN A 419 17.92 10.62 1.30
N LYS A 420 18.02 10.22 0.04
CA LYS A 420 17.00 9.44 -0.68
C LYS A 420 16.59 8.12 0.00
N SER A 421 17.45 7.52 0.82
CA SER A 421 17.23 6.19 1.43
C SER A 421 16.74 6.24 2.88
N THR A 422 16.73 7.40 3.52
CA THR A 422 16.34 7.54 4.93
C THR A 422 14.87 7.94 5.00
N CYS A 423 13.98 6.95 5.08
CA CYS A 423 12.54 7.20 5.08
C CYS A 423 12.08 7.93 6.36
N ILE A 424 11.16 8.89 6.20
CA ILE A 424 10.58 9.69 7.30
C ILE A 424 9.82 8.77 8.24
N GLU A 425 8.98 7.93 7.67
CA GLU A 425 8.35 6.82 8.35
C GLU A 425 8.89 5.53 7.72
N LEU A 426 9.25 4.58 8.56
CA LEU A 426 9.34 3.19 8.10
C LEU A 426 7.93 2.63 8.12
N LYS A 427 7.60 1.78 7.14
CA LYS A 427 6.29 1.12 7.05
C LYS A 427 5.93 0.62 8.46
N ASP A 428 4.83 1.12 9.02
CA ASP A 428 4.35 0.68 10.31
C ASP A 428 3.83 -0.74 10.17
N VAL A 429 4.71 -1.71 10.42
CA VAL A 429 4.40 -3.13 10.27
C VAL A 429 3.51 -3.65 11.40
N ARG A 430 3.18 -2.82 12.39
CA ARG A 430 2.36 -3.21 13.56
C ARG A 430 0.89 -3.48 13.20
N SER A 431 0.39 -2.96 12.07
CA SER A 431 -1.02 -3.11 11.70
C SER A 431 -1.31 -4.30 10.79
N GLU A 432 -0.29 -4.90 10.15
CA GLU A 432 -0.49 -6.00 9.19
C GLU A 432 0.43 -7.21 9.36
N ASP A 433 1.56 -7.10 10.08
CA ASP A 433 2.52 -8.21 10.21
C ASP A 433 2.59 -8.72 11.65
N TYR A 434 2.69 -10.04 11.75
CA TYR A 434 2.79 -10.92 12.92
C TYR A 434 3.98 -10.64 13.86
N CYS A 435 4.44 -9.40 14.00
CA CYS A 435 5.60 -9.05 14.78
C CYS A 435 5.20 -8.54 16.18
N LEU A 436 5.69 -9.21 17.22
CA LEU A 436 5.46 -8.84 18.62
C LEU A 436 6.45 -7.76 19.10
N LEU A 437 7.66 -7.74 18.52
CA LEU A 437 8.80 -6.96 18.98
C LEU A 437 9.61 -6.44 17.79
N PHE A 438 9.87 -5.14 17.71
CA PHE A 438 10.62 -4.52 16.63
C PHE A 438 12.02 -4.14 17.11
N ASP A 439 12.79 -3.46 16.27
CA ASP A 439 13.97 -2.74 16.69
C ASP A 439 13.91 -1.30 16.21
N VAL A 440 14.98 -0.57 16.53
CA VAL A 440 15.16 0.85 16.22
C VAL A 440 15.02 1.19 14.73
N ASN A 441 15.18 0.19 13.86
CA ASN A 441 15.05 0.31 12.41
C ASN A 441 13.75 -0.32 11.90
N HIS A 442 12.75 -0.54 12.77
CA HIS A 442 11.47 -1.19 12.46
C HIS A 442 11.65 -2.60 11.87
N ASN A 443 12.77 -3.27 12.14
CA ASN A 443 12.91 -4.68 11.82
C ASN A 443 12.37 -5.50 12.98
N CYS A 444 11.53 -6.47 12.67
CA CYS A 444 11.06 -7.40 13.67
C CYS A 444 12.22 -8.20 14.31
N LYS A 445 12.12 -8.40 15.62
CA LYS A 445 12.96 -9.25 16.45
C LYS A 445 12.26 -10.50 16.94
N LYS A 446 10.93 -10.47 17.02
CA LYS A 446 10.13 -11.63 17.45
C LYS A 446 8.78 -11.63 16.76
N CYS A 447 8.47 -12.73 16.08
CA CYS A 447 7.14 -12.96 15.57
C CYS A 447 6.20 -13.52 16.63
N ASP A 448 4.91 -13.33 16.42
CA ASP A 448 3.89 -14.19 17.00
C ASP A 448 4.05 -15.61 16.43
N ASP A 449 3.29 -16.53 16.97
CA ASP A 449 3.39 -17.95 16.61
C ASP A 449 2.83 -18.31 15.24
N ARG A 450 2.22 -17.36 14.54
CA ARG A 450 1.68 -17.51 13.18
C ARG A 450 2.67 -17.05 12.11
N ALA A 451 3.86 -16.59 12.47
CA ALA A 451 4.87 -16.18 11.51
C ALA A 451 6.30 -16.58 11.87
N VAL A 452 7.15 -16.54 10.83
CA VAL A 452 8.57 -16.86 10.90
C VAL A 452 9.36 -15.58 10.68
N LEU A 453 10.36 -15.36 11.53
CA LEU A 453 11.23 -14.19 11.40
C LEU A 453 12.30 -14.45 10.34
N LYS A 454 12.29 -13.68 9.26
CA LYS A 454 13.33 -13.71 8.23
C LYS A 454 13.72 -12.32 7.81
N ASP A 455 15.03 -12.05 7.82
CA ASP A 455 15.62 -10.77 7.42
C ASP A 455 14.98 -9.54 8.10
N GLY A 456 14.54 -9.69 9.36
CA GLY A 456 13.91 -8.60 10.10
C GLY A 456 12.44 -8.37 9.76
N ILE A 457 11.80 -9.30 9.05
CA ILE A 457 10.37 -9.24 8.71
C ILE A 457 9.72 -10.51 9.25
N CYS A 458 8.59 -10.36 9.93
CA CYS A 458 7.72 -11.49 10.24
C CYS A 458 6.83 -11.75 9.05
N SER A 459 7.35 -12.53 8.12
CA SER A 459 6.50 -13.11 7.10
C SER A 459 5.85 -14.35 7.69
N ASN A 460 4.57 -14.50 7.41
CA ASN A 460 3.99 -15.83 7.36
C ASN A 460 4.62 -16.53 6.15
N GLU A 461 5.90 -16.95 6.28
CA GLU A 461 6.51 -17.80 5.27
C GLU A 461 5.63 -19.04 5.20
N ASP A 462 4.96 -19.16 4.06
CA ASP A 462 3.99 -20.17 3.65
C ASP A 462 2.53 -19.72 3.66
N ASN A 463 2.18 -18.42 3.75
CA ASN A 463 0.79 -17.95 3.79
C ASN A 463 -0.04 -18.68 4.87
N CYS A 464 0.59 -19.35 5.83
CA CYS A 464 -0.06 -20.39 6.58
C CYS A 464 -0.87 -19.85 7.77
N TRP A 465 -2.20 -19.84 7.66
CA TRP A 465 -3.10 -19.40 8.72
C TRP A 465 -3.25 -20.45 9.82
N VAL A 466 -3.39 -21.73 9.43
CA VAL A 466 -3.61 -22.84 10.34
C VAL A 466 -2.69 -24.00 9.98
N LYS A 467 -2.06 -24.57 11.01
CA LYS A 467 -1.25 -25.79 10.91
C LYS A 467 -1.96 -26.98 11.55
N ASN A 468 -1.86 -28.14 10.92
CA ASN A 468 -2.39 -29.41 11.43
C ASN A 468 -1.46 -30.05 12.47
N ASP A 469 -1.68 -31.33 12.75
CA ASP A 469 -0.95 -32.08 13.77
C ASP A 469 0.52 -32.36 13.50
N ASP A 470 0.94 -32.27 12.24
CA ASP A 470 2.30 -32.54 11.80
C ASP A 470 3.12 -31.24 11.58
N ASP A 471 2.62 -30.11 12.12
CA ASP A 471 3.14 -28.75 11.85
C ASP A 471 3.05 -28.37 10.35
N CYS A 472 2.24 -29.10 9.59
CA CYS A 472 1.99 -28.85 8.18
C CYS A 472 0.89 -27.82 8.03
N CYS A 473 1.10 -26.90 7.11
CA CYS A 473 0.10 -25.92 6.81
C CYS A 473 -1.11 -26.54 6.10
N VAL A 474 -2.30 -26.20 6.57
CA VAL A 474 -3.58 -26.69 6.04
C VAL A 474 -4.53 -25.57 5.64
N GLU A 475 -4.28 -24.34 6.10
CA GLU A 475 -4.98 -23.15 5.65
C GLU A 475 -3.98 -22.08 5.21
N TYR A 476 -4.19 -21.49 4.02
CA TYR A 476 -3.25 -20.56 3.38
C TYR A 476 -3.93 -19.22 3.01
N LEU A 477 -3.45 -18.08 3.50
CA LEU A 477 -3.74 -16.69 3.10
C LEU A 477 -3.42 -16.43 1.63
N ASP A 478 -4.43 -16.33 0.79
CA ASP A 478 -4.28 -15.69 -0.51
C ASP A 478 -4.51 -14.18 -0.37
N ASN A 479 -3.44 -13.40 -0.52
CA ASN A 479 -3.47 -11.94 -0.44
C ASN A 479 -4.20 -11.26 -1.63
N ASN A 480 -4.72 -12.02 -2.60
CA ASN A 480 -5.33 -11.46 -3.82
C ASN A 480 -6.86 -11.47 -3.90
N GLN A 481 -7.60 -12.04 -2.93
CA GLN A 481 -9.08 -12.02 -2.95
C GLN A 481 -9.67 -11.92 -1.54
N THR A 482 -10.18 -10.74 -1.19
CA THR A 482 -10.93 -10.51 0.05
C THR A 482 -12.40 -10.90 -0.13
N GLY A 483 -12.80 -12.10 0.31
CA GLY A 483 -14.20 -12.36 0.71
C GLY A 483 -14.36 -12.08 2.21
N ARG A 484 -15.57 -11.94 2.74
CA ARG A 484 -15.82 -11.92 4.19
C ARG A 484 -16.85 -12.97 4.59
N ASP A 485 -16.69 -13.57 5.77
CA ASP A 485 -17.69 -14.47 6.34
C ASP A 485 -18.91 -13.69 6.85
N LEU A 486 -19.96 -14.41 7.28
CA LEU A 486 -21.18 -13.83 7.88
C LEU A 486 -20.90 -13.01 9.16
N ASN A 487 -19.69 -13.08 9.71
CA ASN A 487 -19.22 -12.37 10.90
C ASN A 487 -18.20 -11.26 10.57
N ASN A 488 -18.00 -10.94 9.28
CA ASN A 488 -17.13 -9.88 8.78
C ASN A 488 -15.61 -10.16 8.89
N ASN A 489 -15.18 -11.42 9.04
CA ASN A 489 -13.77 -11.83 9.00
C ASN A 489 -13.29 -12.03 7.55
N PRO A 490 -12.05 -11.64 7.20
CA PRO A 490 -11.52 -11.87 5.86
C PRO A 490 -11.40 -13.37 5.56
N HIS A 491 -12.07 -13.83 4.49
CA HIS A 491 -11.87 -15.15 3.90
C HIS A 491 -10.55 -15.20 3.14
N VAL A 492 -10.01 -16.39 3.18
CA VAL A 492 -8.66 -16.74 2.78
C VAL A 492 -8.80 -17.96 1.87
N HIS A 493 -8.32 -17.91 0.62
CA HIS A 493 -8.41 -19.06 -0.30
C HIS A 493 -7.51 -20.19 0.18
N ILE A 494 -8.13 -21.23 0.71
CA ILE A 494 -7.42 -22.35 1.31
C ILE A 494 -7.41 -23.52 0.34
N TYR A 495 -6.20 -23.98 -0.01
CA TYR A 495 -6.02 -25.30 -0.61
C TYR A 495 -5.89 -26.32 0.54
N PRO A 496 -6.83 -27.26 0.73
CA PRO A 496 -6.61 -28.37 1.62
C PRO A 496 -5.55 -29.29 1.00
N MET A 497 -4.27 -29.08 1.34
CA MET A 497 -3.22 -30.03 0.98
C MET A 497 -3.38 -31.28 1.84
N SER A 498 -3.86 -32.35 1.21
CA SER A 498 -4.09 -33.65 1.83
C SER A 498 -2.82 -34.42 2.21
N ASN A 499 -1.62 -33.90 1.92
CA ASN A 499 -0.36 -34.48 2.34
C ASN A 499 0.67 -33.36 2.48
N CYS A 500 1.40 -33.33 3.60
CA CYS A 500 2.51 -32.43 3.93
C CYS A 500 3.62 -32.34 2.86
N GLN A 501 3.33 -31.80 1.69
CA GLN A 501 4.30 -31.48 0.65
C GLN A 501 4.33 -29.97 0.49
N ASP A 502 5.45 -29.42 0.95
CA ASP A 502 5.87 -28.04 0.78
C ASP A 502 5.57 -27.55 -0.66
N PRO A 503 4.89 -26.41 -0.86
CA PRO A 503 4.64 -25.84 -2.19
C PRO A 503 5.93 -25.59 -3.00
N LYS A 504 7.10 -25.63 -2.34
CA LYS A 504 8.41 -25.39 -2.95
C LYS A 504 8.98 -26.57 -3.76
N ASP A 505 8.34 -27.74 -3.77
CA ASP A 505 8.65 -28.83 -4.72
C ASP A 505 7.78 -28.78 -6.01
N GLY A 506 7.22 -27.61 -6.31
CA GLY A 506 6.66 -27.26 -7.61
C GLY A 506 7.74 -27.10 -8.68
N SER A 507 8.35 -28.21 -9.08
CA SER A 507 8.91 -28.31 -10.43
C SER A 507 7.81 -27.95 -11.41
N PHE A 508 7.87 -26.72 -11.95
CA PHE A 508 7.12 -26.29 -13.12
C PHE A 508 7.43 -27.31 -14.22
N SER A 509 6.56 -28.31 -14.37
CA SER A 509 6.58 -29.21 -15.50
C SER A 509 6.07 -28.40 -16.68
N ILE A 510 6.99 -27.66 -17.29
CA ILE A 510 6.82 -27.10 -18.62
C ILE A 510 6.53 -28.31 -19.51
N PHE A 511 5.28 -28.46 -19.94
CA PHE A 511 4.89 -29.33 -21.04
C PHE A 511 5.58 -28.83 -22.32
N VAL A 512 6.88 -29.13 -22.47
CA VAL A 512 7.55 -29.09 -23.76
C VAL A 512 7.11 -30.33 -24.51
N SER A 513 6.20 -30.13 -25.46
CA SER A 513 5.82 -31.12 -26.46
C SER A 513 7.08 -31.59 -27.21
N ILE A 514 7.64 -32.74 -26.83
CA ILE A 514 8.69 -33.40 -27.61
C ILE A 514 8.01 -34.08 -28.79
N PHE A 515 8.04 -33.40 -29.94
CA PHE A 515 7.87 -34.03 -31.24
C PHE A 515 8.97 -35.10 -31.40
N GLY A 516 8.57 -36.36 -31.36
CA GLY A 516 9.43 -37.48 -31.71
C GLY A 516 9.78 -37.44 -33.20
N PHE A 517 11.02 -37.09 -33.52
CA PHE A 517 11.65 -37.50 -34.76
C PHE A 517 12.56 -38.71 -34.49
N ILE A 518 12.06 -39.85 -34.94
CA ILE A 518 12.77 -41.13 -35.03
C ILE A 518 13.93 -40.96 -36.01
N ILE A 519 15.16 -41.15 -35.52
CA ILE A 519 16.30 -41.52 -36.36
C ILE A 519 16.30 -43.05 -36.45
N LEU A 520 16.07 -43.58 -37.64
CA LEU A 520 16.41 -44.95 -38.01
C LEU A 520 17.24 -44.90 -39.29
N ALA A 521 18.39 -45.57 -39.19
CA ALA A 521 19.45 -45.66 -40.17
C ALA A 521 19.00 -46.22 -41.53
N ILE A 522 19.54 -45.64 -42.60
CA ILE A 522 20.39 -46.24 -43.66
C ILE A 522 20.86 -45.11 -44.58
#